data_AF-A0A961V4G3-F1
#
_entry.id   AF-A0A961V4G3-F1
#
_cell.length_a   1.000
_cell.length_b   1.000
_cell.length_c   1.000
_cell.angle_alpha   90.00
_cell.angle_beta   90.00
_cell.angle_gamma   90.00
#
_symmetry.space_group_name_H-M   'P 1'
#
loop_
_entity.id
_entity.type
_entity.pdbx_description
1 polymer ?
#
loop_
_entity_poly.entity_id
_entity_poly.type
_entity_poly.pdbx_seq_one_letter_code
_entity_poly.pdbx_strand_id
1 'polypeptide(L)'
;MADLKRWLDAEGVVSKRRCFKDGKVVGGVPMSRGAIYQILRNRLYRGEIEHRGEIQTGKHQPIIDQDLWQSVQARLTEQSGRKRKARATGMDPALLAGRAFDDRGNRLTPTYAIKAGRRYRYYVSAPLVRGAAQNGIRVPAPDLECLVTDEVATRLRDPLWVTGRFAVNLGIAGLRRIIDAASQLGHSIGHASDANKRLLIERLVVGESEVSIRLHATALAEVLSSAADGSALTLRSENPIDIVIPARAMRRGKQVRLVIGTAEGDHVPPDPSLLALVSDAYRWFDDLRRGGAGPSLRSLSESASRLHM
;
A
#
# COMPACT_ATOMS: atom_id res chain seq x y z
N MET A 1 28.50 0.52 -12.35
CA MET A 1 27.93 1.90 -12.51
C MET A 1 28.31 2.90 -11.42
N ALA A 2 28.36 2.55 -10.14
CA ALA A 2 28.75 3.52 -9.09
C ALA A 2 30.25 3.84 -9.16
N ASP A 3 31.08 2.82 -9.37
CA ASP A 3 32.55 2.96 -9.43
C ASP A 3 32.98 3.75 -10.66
N LEU A 4 32.38 3.45 -11.82
CA LEU A 4 32.60 4.23 -13.04
C LEU A 4 32.27 5.72 -12.86
N LYS A 5 31.17 6.06 -12.17
CA LYS A 5 30.86 7.47 -11.89
C LYS A 5 31.92 8.09 -11.00
N ARG A 6 32.33 7.41 -9.92
CA ARG A 6 33.38 7.90 -9.01
C ARG A 6 34.69 8.15 -9.74
N TRP A 7 35.06 7.26 -10.65
CA TRP A 7 36.24 7.42 -11.50
C TRP A 7 36.10 8.63 -12.43
N LEU A 8 34.96 8.78 -13.13
CA LEU A 8 34.71 9.95 -13.99
C LEU A 8 34.74 11.28 -13.23
N ASP A 9 34.20 11.30 -12.01
CA ASP A 9 34.24 12.48 -11.16
C ASP A 9 35.69 12.82 -10.73
N ALA A 10 36.50 11.80 -10.41
CA ALA A 10 37.90 11.96 -10.03
C ALA A 10 38.77 12.45 -11.21
N GLU A 11 38.49 11.97 -12.42
CA GLU A 11 39.14 12.41 -13.66
C GLU A 11 38.60 13.74 -14.20
N GLY A 12 37.65 14.38 -13.51
CA GLY A 12 37.07 15.65 -13.93
C GLY A 12 36.27 15.59 -15.24
N VAL A 13 35.79 14.40 -15.63
CA VAL A 13 35.02 14.22 -16.87
C VAL A 13 33.61 14.79 -16.69
N VAL A 14 33.28 15.81 -17.48
CA VAL A 14 32.01 16.53 -17.42
C VAL A 14 31.20 16.41 -18.71
N SER A 15 29.90 16.70 -18.60
CA SER A 15 29.02 16.85 -19.76
C SER A 15 29.51 17.94 -20.72
N LYS A 16 29.29 17.74 -22.03
CA LYS A 16 29.65 18.72 -23.06
C LYS A 16 29.06 20.09 -22.76
N ARG A 17 29.92 21.10 -22.65
CA ARG A 17 29.53 22.50 -22.53
C ARG A 17 29.04 23.00 -23.89
N ARG A 18 27.88 23.64 -23.92
CA ARG A 18 27.28 24.27 -25.10
C ARG A 18 26.98 25.72 -24.77
N CYS A 19 27.50 26.64 -25.58
CA CYS A 19 27.17 28.06 -25.52
C CYS A 19 26.15 28.35 -26.62
N PHE A 20 25.00 28.90 -26.24
CA PHE A 20 23.95 29.32 -27.16
C PHE A 20 24.18 30.77 -27.59
N LYS A 21 23.56 31.20 -28.70
CA LYS A 21 23.73 32.55 -29.28
C LYS A 21 23.28 33.67 -28.34
N ASP A 22 22.42 33.37 -27.39
CA ASP A 22 21.92 34.24 -26.32
C ASP A 22 22.87 34.33 -25.11
N GLY A 23 24.07 33.73 -25.21
CA GLY A 23 25.06 33.69 -24.12
C GLY A 23 24.79 32.63 -23.06
N LYS A 24 23.69 31.87 -23.16
CA LYS A 24 23.37 30.81 -22.20
C LYS A 24 24.35 29.66 -22.35
N VAL A 25 24.94 29.22 -21.24
CA VAL A 25 25.84 28.06 -21.19
C VAL A 25 25.13 26.88 -20.53
N VAL A 26 25.09 25.73 -21.19
CA VAL A 26 24.50 24.49 -20.68
C VAL A 26 25.53 23.37 -20.73
N GLY A 27 25.56 22.51 -19.71
CA GLY A 27 26.55 21.44 -19.58
C GLY A 27 27.80 21.90 -18.82
N GLY A 28 28.86 21.09 -18.85
CA GLY A 28 30.04 21.29 -17.98
C GLY A 28 29.82 20.84 -16.54
N VAL A 29 28.73 20.12 -16.26
CA VAL A 29 28.44 19.51 -14.96
C VAL A 29 28.88 18.04 -14.93
N PRO A 30 29.25 17.49 -13.76
CA PRO A 30 29.59 16.08 -13.59
C PRO A 30 28.51 15.16 -14.15
N MET A 31 28.93 14.08 -14.80
CA MET A 31 27.99 13.19 -15.49
C MET A 31 27.07 12.46 -14.50
N SER A 32 25.77 12.56 -14.73
CA SER A 32 24.79 11.79 -13.96
C SER A 32 24.87 10.31 -14.31
N ARG A 33 24.46 9.42 -13.39
CA ARG A 33 24.40 7.97 -13.65
C ARG A 33 23.51 7.63 -14.84
N GLY A 34 22.43 8.40 -15.05
CA GLY A 34 21.53 8.23 -16.18
C GLY A 34 22.19 8.60 -17.50
N ALA A 35 22.94 9.70 -17.54
CA ALA A 35 23.69 10.11 -18.74
C ALA A 35 24.75 9.08 -19.12
N ILE A 36 25.51 8.57 -18.14
CA ILE A 36 26.49 7.49 -18.37
C ILE A 36 25.79 6.24 -18.91
N TYR A 37 24.64 5.86 -18.34
CA TYR A 37 23.89 4.70 -18.79
C TYR A 37 23.38 4.85 -20.23
N GLN A 38 22.88 6.02 -20.59
CA GLN A 38 22.42 6.31 -21.96
C GLN A 38 23.57 6.22 -22.97
N ILE A 39 24.74 6.76 -22.64
CA ILE A 39 25.93 6.67 -23.50
C ILE A 39 26.34 5.22 -23.70
N LEU A 40 26.44 4.43 -22.62
CA LEU A 40 26.83 3.02 -22.70
C LEU A 40 25.80 2.14 -23.43
N ARG A 41 24.56 2.58 -23.59
CA ARG A 41 23.52 1.87 -24.37
C ARG A 41 23.33 2.39 -25.79
N ASN A 42 24.01 3.47 -26.16
CA ASN A 42 23.83 4.07 -27.47
C ASN A 42 24.52 3.24 -28.57
N ARG A 43 23.73 2.53 -29.38
CA ARG A 43 24.18 1.71 -30.50
C ARG A 43 24.92 2.48 -31.59
N LEU A 44 24.79 3.81 -31.60
CA LEU A 44 25.54 4.66 -32.51
C LEU A 44 27.06 4.44 -32.38
N TYR A 45 27.58 4.12 -31.18
CA TYR A 45 29.00 3.81 -31.00
C TYR A 45 29.45 2.48 -31.64
N ARG A 46 28.51 1.59 -31.99
CA ARG A 46 28.74 0.34 -32.73
C ARG A 46 28.66 0.51 -34.24
N GLY A 47 28.44 1.72 -34.75
CA GLY A 47 28.15 1.90 -36.17
C GLY A 47 26.69 1.59 -36.53
N GLU A 48 25.80 1.40 -35.55
CA GLU A 48 24.42 0.98 -35.77
C GLU A 48 23.43 2.12 -35.53
N ILE A 49 22.31 2.13 -36.25
CA ILE A 49 21.23 3.10 -36.09
C ILE A 49 19.92 2.34 -35.88
N GLU A 50 19.16 2.74 -34.86
CA GLU A 50 17.83 2.18 -34.58
C GLU A 50 16.76 3.12 -35.14
N HIS A 51 15.88 2.60 -35.99
CA HIS A 51 14.72 3.32 -36.51
C HIS A 51 13.48 2.44 -36.43
N ARG A 52 12.43 2.91 -35.73
CA ARG A 52 11.16 2.18 -35.56
C ARG A 52 11.31 0.73 -35.04
N GLY A 53 12.34 0.48 -34.22
CA GLY A 53 12.62 -0.84 -33.65
C GLY A 53 13.49 -1.75 -34.52
N GLU A 54 13.83 -1.33 -35.74
CA GLU A 54 14.77 -2.04 -36.60
C GLU A 54 16.18 -1.46 -36.45
N ILE A 55 17.17 -2.34 -36.35
CA ILE A 55 18.58 -1.98 -36.22
C ILE A 55 19.23 -2.13 -37.59
N GLN A 56 19.78 -1.05 -38.11
CA GLN A 56 20.46 -1.01 -39.40
C GLN A 56 21.93 -0.61 -39.23
N THR A 57 22.79 -1.14 -40.09
CA THR A 57 24.20 -0.74 -40.15
C THR A 57 24.29 0.69 -40.70
N GLY A 58 24.79 1.59 -39.87
CA GLY A 58 25.12 2.97 -40.25
C GLY A 58 26.36 3.04 -41.14
N LYS A 59 26.52 4.17 -41.82
CA LYS A 59 27.65 4.43 -42.72
C LYS A 59 28.93 4.85 -41.99
N HIS A 60 28.87 5.11 -40.68
CA HIS A 60 30.00 5.57 -39.89
C HIS A 60 30.78 4.40 -39.31
N GLN A 61 32.09 4.58 -39.19
CA GLN A 61 32.96 3.58 -38.59
C GLN A 61 32.61 3.35 -37.11
N PRO A 62 32.47 2.10 -36.65
CA PRO A 62 32.28 1.79 -35.23
C PRO A 62 33.43 2.33 -34.38
N ILE A 63 33.11 2.88 -33.22
CA ILE A 63 34.08 3.31 -32.21
C ILE A 63 34.40 2.16 -31.25
N ILE A 64 33.47 1.22 -31.08
CA ILE A 64 33.56 0.10 -30.13
C ILE A 64 33.36 -1.23 -30.85
N ASP A 65 34.21 -2.20 -30.52
CA ASP A 65 34.14 -3.58 -31.01
C ASP A 65 32.91 -4.34 -30.51
N GLN A 66 32.49 -5.35 -31.27
CA GLN A 66 31.28 -6.12 -30.95
C GLN A 66 31.40 -6.85 -29.61
N ASP A 67 32.54 -7.48 -29.36
CA ASP A 67 32.75 -8.32 -28.17
C ASP A 67 32.75 -7.46 -26.90
N LEU A 68 33.38 -6.29 -26.98
CA LEU A 68 33.40 -5.32 -25.88
C LEU A 68 31.98 -4.77 -25.63
N TRP A 69 31.25 -4.42 -26.69
CA TRP A 69 29.87 -3.97 -26.59
C TRP A 69 28.97 -5.02 -25.93
N GLN A 70 29.01 -6.25 -26.42
CA GLN A 70 28.22 -7.36 -25.87
C GLN A 70 28.55 -7.59 -24.40
N SER A 71 29.83 -7.58 -24.03
CA SER A 71 30.28 -7.72 -22.63
C SER A 71 29.72 -6.61 -21.74
N VAL A 72 29.73 -5.36 -22.21
CA VAL A 72 29.14 -4.22 -21.49
C VAL A 72 27.62 -4.37 -21.38
N GLN A 73 26.91 -4.71 -22.46
CA GLN A 73 25.46 -4.89 -22.42
C GLN A 73 25.04 -6.04 -21.51
N ALA A 74 25.78 -7.15 -21.53
CA ALA A 74 25.56 -8.28 -20.62
C ALA A 74 25.71 -7.84 -19.16
N ARG A 75 26.80 -7.14 -18.82
CA ARG A 75 27.00 -6.59 -17.46
C ARG A 75 25.92 -5.59 -17.05
N LEU A 76 25.47 -4.72 -17.95
CA LEU A 76 24.39 -3.77 -17.67
C LEU A 76 23.05 -4.48 -17.44
N THR A 77 22.78 -5.53 -18.22
CA THR A 77 21.57 -6.35 -18.09
C THR A 77 21.59 -7.13 -16.78
N GLU A 78 22.71 -7.79 -16.48
CA GLU A 78 22.93 -8.51 -15.22
C GLU A 78 22.80 -7.59 -13.99
N GLN A 79 23.35 -6.37 -14.05
CA GLN A 79 23.20 -5.37 -12.99
C GLN A 79 21.76 -4.84 -12.87
N SER A 80 21.01 -4.73 -13.97
CA SER A 80 19.60 -4.32 -13.95
C SER A 80 18.72 -5.40 -13.30
N GLY A 81 18.98 -6.68 -13.60
CA GLY A 81 18.33 -7.84 -12.98
C GLY A 81 18.72 -8.01 -11.52
N ARG A 82 20.02 -7.86 -11.20
CA ARG A 82 20.52 -7.87 -9.81
C ARG A 82 19.99 -6.72 -8.97
N LYS A 83 19.65 -5.54 -9.50
CA LYS A 83 19.02 -4.48 -8.66
C LYS A 83 17.55 -4.72 -8.37
N ARG A 84 16.84 -5.49 -9.21
CA ARG A 84 15.50 -5.99 -8.89
C ARG A 84 15.55 -7.17 -7.91
N LYS A 85 16.53 -8.08 -8.07
CA LYS A 85 16.71 -9.26 -7.19
C LYS A 85 17.50 -8.99 -5.89
N ALA A 86 18.44 -8.06 -5.84
CA ALA A 86 19.21 -7.68 -4.63
C ALA A 86 18.52 -6.60 -3.78
N ARG A 87 17.28 -6.24 -4.12
CA ARG A 87 16.33 -5.72 -3.12
C ARG A 87 15.63 -6.87 -2.35
N ALA A 88 15.83 -8.12 -2.79
CA ALA A 88 15.49 -9.34 -2.09
C ALA A 88 16.75 -9.98 -1.46
N THR A 89 17.64 -9.15 -0.88
CA THR A 89 18.70 -9.65 0.00
C THR A 89 18.06 -9.93 1.37
N GLY A 90 17.53 -11.14 1.55
CA GLY A 90 17.40 -11.87 2.83
C GLY A 90 16.66 -11.24 4.02
N MET A 91 16.20 -10.00 3.94
CA MET A 91 15.28 -9.39 4.90
C MET A 91 13.92 -9.33 4.23
N ASP A 92 12.88 -9.79 4.96
CA ASP A 92 11.51 -9.62 4.52
C ASP A 92 11.30 -8.18 4.03
N PRO A 93 10.74 -7.99 2.82
CA PRO A 93 10.49 -6.66 2.32
C PRO A 93 9.53 -5.97 3.28
N ALA A 94 9.97 -4.84 3.88
CA ALA A 94 9.20 -4.05 4.84
C ALA A 94 7.71 -4.01 4.45
N LEU A 95 6.80 -4.32 5.38
CA LEU A 95 5.37 -4.53 5.17
C LEU A 95 4.73 -3.77 3.98
N LEU A 96 4.95 -2.47 3.86
CA LEU A 96 4.28 -1.63 2.84
C LEU A 96 5.14 -1.36 1.59
N ALA A 97 6.30 -2.01 1.47
CA ALA A 97 7.21 -1.84 0.35
C ALA A 97 6.51 -2.14 -0.98
N GLY A 98 6.34 -1.09 -1.78
CA GLY A 98 5.69 -1.15 -3.08
C GLY A 98 4.16 -1.17 -3.07
N ARG A 99 3.54 -0.98 -1.90
CA ARG A 99 2.09 -0.85 -1.74
C ARG A 99 1.65 0.53 -1.27
N ALA A 100 2.55 1.28 -0.62
CA ALA A 100 2.28 2.63 -0.14
C ALA A 100 2.54 3.73 -1.18
N PHE A 101 1.62 4.69 -1.24
CA PHE A 101 1.62 5.86 -2.12
C PHE A 101 1.21 7.12 -1.34
N ASP A 102 1.58 8.30 -1.83
CA ASP A 102 0.97 9.55 -1.38
C ASP A 102 -0.32 9.87 -2.15
N ASP A 103 -1.05 10.89 -1.68
CA ASP A 103 -2.24 11.50 -2.32
C ASP A 103 -2.01 11.93 -3.78
N ARG A 104 -0.76 12.21 -4.17
CA ARG A 104 -0.35 12.58 -5.53
C ARG A 104 0.05 11.38 -6.39
N GLY A 105 -0.11 10.16 -5.87
CA GLY A 105 0.20 8.91 -6.58
C GLY A 105 1.68 8.54 -6.63
N ASN A 106 2.57 9.27 -5.96
CA ASN A 106 3.98 8.90 -5.85
C ASN A 106 4.14 7.71 -4.90
N ARG A 107 4.91 6.72 -5.33
CA ARG A 107 5.25 5.56 -4.49
C ARG A 107 6.13 5.97 -3.31
N LEU A 108 5.77 5.49 -2.12
CA LEU A 108 6.60 5.61 -0.93
C LEU A 108 7.60 4.47 -0.87
N THR A 109 8.88 4.82 -0.80
CA THR A 109 9.98 3.87 -0.74
C THR A 109 10.47 3.73 0.69
N PRO A 110 10.61 2.49 1.21
CA PRO A 110 11.23 2.29 2.52
C PRO A 110 12.71 2.71 2.47
N THR A 111 13.10 3.54 3.43
CA THR A 111 14.44 4.10 3.62
C THR A 111 14.79 4.06 5.11
N TYR A 112 16.05 4.31 5.43
CA TYR A 112 16.47 4.43 6.82
C TYR A 112 17.51 5.54 6.99
N ALA A 113 17.57 6.08 8.20
CA ALA A 113 18.65 6.96 8.66
C ALA A 113 19.27 6.37 9.93
N ILE A 114 20.56 6.60 10.14
CA ILE A 114 21.26 6.18 11.35
C ILE A 114 21.63 7.45 12.13
N LYS A 115 21.22 7.53 13.39
CA LYS A 115 21.59 8.61 14.30
C LYS A 115 21.97 8.01 15.65
N ALA A 116 23.16 8.35 16.15
CA ALA A 116 23.70 7.85 17.41
C ALA A 116 23.60 6.30 17.51
N GLY A 117 24.02 5.59 16.46
CA GLY A 117 23.98 4.12 16.39
C GLY A 117 22.58 3.51 16.20
N ARG A 118 21.50 4.27 16.39
CA ARG A 118 20.12 3.78 16.20
C ARG A 118 19.64 3.95 14.76
N ARG A 119 19.06 2.89 14.19
CA ARG A 119 18.46 2.89 12.85
C ARG A 119 16.99 3.31 12.93
N TYR A 120 16.63 4.37 12.23
CA TYR A 120 15.27 4.89 12.09
C TYR A 120 14.75 4.57 10.69
N ARG A 121 13.59 3.90 10.59
CA ARG A 121 12.98 3.47 9.32
C ARG A 121 11.88 4.43 8.90
N TYR A 122 11.81 4.76 7.61
CA TYR A 122 10.83 5.70 7.04
C TYR A 122 10.31 5.26 5.68
N TYR A 123 9.06 5.59 5.37
CA TYR A 123 8.52 5.60 4.02
C TYR A 123 8.64 7.01 3.42
N VAL A 124 9.29 7.14 2.27
CA VAL A 124 9.60 8.44 1.66
C VAL A 124 9.14 8.48 0.21
N SER A 125 8.44 9.55 -0.16
CA SER A 125 7.98 9.81 -1.53
C SER A 125 9.15 10.10 -2.50
N ALA A 126 8.98 9.71 -3.76
CA ALA A 126 10.01 9.87 -4.80
C ALA A 126 10.53 11.32 -4.99
N PRO A 127 9.69 12.39 -4.93
CA PRO A 127 10.18 13.77 -5.05
C PRO A 127 11.21 14.14 -3.96
N LEU A 128 11.02 13.66 -2.73
CA LEU A 128 11.93 13.93 -1.60
C LEU A 128 13.26 13.17 -1.74
N VAL A 129 13.22 11.95 -2.28
CA VAL A 129 14.42 11.14 -2.54
C VAL A 129 15.29 11.75 -3.65
N ARG A 130 14.68 12.45 -4.62
CA ARG A 130 15.38 13.09 -5.76
C ARG A 130 15.90 14.50 -5.46
N GLY A 131 15.71 15.03 -4.25
CA GLY A 131 16.18 16.37 -3.86
C GLY A 131 15.29 17.53 -4.33
N ALA A 132 14.10 17.26 -4.87
CA ALA A 132 13.10 18.27 -5.20
C ALA A 132 12.25 18.55 -3.95
N ALA A 133 12.75 19.47 -3.11
CA ALA A 133 12.37 19.58 -1.70
C ALA A 133 10.97 20.15 -1.38
N GLN A 134 10.17 20.57 -2.36
CA GLN A 134 8.99 21.39 -2.03
C GLN A 134 7.75 20.62 -1.59
N ASN A 135 7.62 19.31 -1.86
CA ASN A 135 6.31 18.64 -1.72
C ASN A 135 6.33 17.15 -1.32
N GLY A 136 7.49 16.59 -0.96
CA GLY A 136 7.55 15.17 -0.60
C GLY A 136 7.08 14.88 0.83
N ILE A 137 6.50 13.69 1.04
CA ILE A 137 6.18 13.15 2.37
C ILE A 137 7.27 12.18 2.88
N ARG A 138 7.47 12.17 4.19
CA ARG A 138 8.29 11.23 4.95
C ARG A 138 7.50 10.79 6.18
N VAL A 139 7.25 9.49 6.32
CA VAL A 139 6.46 8.92 7.42
C VAL A 139 7.31 7.88 8.17
N PRO A 140 7.31 7.85 9.51
CA PRO A 140 7.92 6.77 10.27
C PRO A 140 7.33 5.41 9.87
N ALA A 141 8.18 4.46 9.51
CA ALA A 141 7.71 3.14 9.10
C ALA A 141 7.01 2.37 10.24
N PRO A 142 7.55 2.32 11.48
CA PRO A 142 6.89 1.60 12.58
C PRO A 142 5.47 2.11 12.84
N ASP A 143 5.30 3.42 12.91
CA ASP A 143 4.00 4.04 13.22
C ASP A 143 2.97 3.74 12.11
N LEU A 144 3.37 3.83 10.84
CA LEU A 144 2.50 3.54 9.71
C LEU A 144 2.16 2.05 9.61
N GLU A 145 3.13 1.17 9.85
CA GLU A 145 2.95 -0.29 9.83
C GLU A 145 2.03 -0.75 10.98
N CYS A 146 2.19 -0.16 12.17
CA CYS A 146 1.33 -0.39 13.33
C CYS A 146 -0.10 0.05 13.02
N LEU A 147 -0.29 1.30 12.56
CA LEU A 147 -1.60 1.85 12.19
C LEU A 147 -2.36 0.95 11.21
N VAL A 148 -1.68 0.53 10.13
CA VAL A 148 -2.31 -0.34 9.12
C VAL A 148 -2.69 -1.69 9.72
N THR A 149 -1.81 -2.28 10.52
CA THR A 149 -2.07 -3.59 11.12
C THR A 149 -3.21 -3.51 12.14
N ASP A 150 -3.21 -2.48 12.99
CA ASP A 150 -4.21 -2.29 14.05
C ASP A 150 -5.59 -1.98 13.49
N GLU A 151 -5.68 -1.15 12.45
CA GLU A 151 -6.95 -0.85 11.81
C GLU A 151 -7.53 -2.09 11.14
N VAL A 152 -6.73 -2.84 10.37
CA VAL A 152 -7.19 -4.10 9.75
C VAL A 152 -7.64 -5.09 10.83
N ALA A 153 -6.87 -5.23 11.91
CA ALA A 153 -7.23 -6.08 13.04
C ALA A 153 -8.57 -5.65 13.68
N THR A 154 -8.78 -4.35 13.85
CA THR A 154 -10.00 -3.79 14.43
C THR A 154 -11.22 -4.05 13.55
N ARG A 155 -11.11 -3.84 12.23
CA ARG A 155 -12.19 -4.13 11.28
C ARG A 155 -12.54 -5.61 11.22
N LEU A 156 -11.55 -6.49 11.26
CA LEU A 156 -11.78 -7.94 11.28
C LEU A 156 -12.45 -8.44 12.57
N ARG A 157 -12.25 -7.74 13.69
CA ARG A 157 -12.92 -8.05 14.95
C ARG A 157 -14.32 -7.45 15.08
N ASP A 158 -14.72 -6.55 14.18
CA ASP A 158 -16.05 -5.96 14.16
C ASP A 158 -17.04 -6.87 13.40
N PRO A 159 -17.98 -7.53 14.10
CA PRO A 159 -18.93 -8.44 13.46
C PRO A 159 -19.84 -7.74 12.44
N LEU A 160 -20.16 -6.46 12.64
CA LEU A 160 -21.02 -5.70 11.73
C LEU A 160 -20.27 -5.37 10.44
N TRP A 161 -19.00 -4.99 10.53
CA TRP A 161 -18.16 -4.75 9.37
C TRP A 161 -17.98 -6.03 8.54
N VAL A 162 -17.68 -7.15 9.20
CA VAL A 162 -17.51 -8.46 8.55
C VAL A 162 -18.81 -8.91 7.89
N THR A 163 -19.94 -8.88 8.60
CA THR A 163 -21.21 -9.30 8.02
C THR A 163 -21.61 -8.41 6.84
N GLY A 164 -21.50 -7.09 6.95
CA GLY A 164 -21.79 -6.17 5.85
C GLY A 164 -20.97 -6.41 4.58
N ARG A 165 -19.80 -7.05 4.68
CA ARG A 165 -18.90 -7.32 3.55
C ARG A 165 -18.93 -8.76 3.03
N PHE A 166 -19.18 -9.74 3.91
CA PHE A 166 -19.01 -11.16 3.60
C PHE A 166 -20.30 -12.00 3.75
N ALA A 167 -21.39 -11.47 4.32
CA ALA A 167 -22.58 -12.25 4.71
C ALA A 167 -23.51 -12.71 3.57
N VAL A 168 -23.17 -12.48 2.31
CA VAL A 168 -24.13 -12.71 1.21
C VAL A 168 -24.42 -14.20 1.05
N ASN A 169 -25.70 -14.58 1.10
CA ASN A 169 -26.21 -15.95 0.90
C ASN A 169 -25.76 -16.99 1.94
N LEU A 170 -25.43 -16.56 3.16
CA LEU A 170 -25.03 -17.46 4.24
C LEU A 170 -26.14 -17.64 5.26
N GLY A 171 -26.39 -18.88 5.67
CA GLY A 171 -27.22 -19.18 6.84
C GLY A 171 -26.55 -18.75 8.15
N ILE A 172 -27.31 -18.69 9.24
CA ILE A 172 -26.86 -18.24 10.58
C ILE A 172 -25.58 -18.97 11.04
N ALA A 173 -25.51 -20.28 10.82
CA ALA A 173 -24.34 -21.09 11.18
C ALA A 173 -23.10 -20.74 10.34
N GLY A 174 -23.27 -20.34 9.08
CA GLY A 174 -22.18 -19.87 8.23
C GLY A 174 -21.70 -18.48 8.66
N LEU A 175 -22.63 -17.57 8.95
CA LEU A 175 -22.32 -16.23 9.46
C LEU A 175 -21.52 -16.28 10.75
N ARG A 176 -21.93 -17.11 11.72
CA ARG A 176 -21.19 -17.29 12.97
C ARG A 176 -19.75 -17.72 12.71
N ARG A 177 -19.55 -18.76 11.89
CA ARG A 177 -18.21 -19.26 11.55
C ARG A 177 -17.31 -18.20 10.93
N ILE A 178 -17.84 -17.35 10.06
CA ILE A 178 -17.06 -16.28 9.42
C ILE A 178 -16.71 -15.17 10.40
N ILE A 179 -17.66 -14.77 11.25
CA ILE A 179 -17.39 -13.78 12.32
C ILE A 179 -16.29 -14.32 13.24
N ASP A 180 -16.37 -15.59 13.63
CA ASP A 180 -15.38 -16.22 14.50
C ASP A 180 -14.00 -16.32 13.81
N ALA A 181 -13.97 -16.73 12.54
CA ALA A 181 -12.75 -16.79 11.73
C ALA A 181 -12.11 -15.40 11.53
N ALA A 182 -12.91 -14.38 11.22
CA ALA A 182 -12.44 -13.01 11.07
C ALA A 182 -11.92 -12.45 12.39
N SER A 183 -12.60 -12.72 13.50
CA SER A 183 -12.14 -12.36 14.84
C SER A 183 -10.80 -13.02 15.16
N GLN A 184 -10.64 -14.33 14.91
CA GLN A 184 -9.37 -15.04 15.10
C GLN A 184 -8.23 -14.47 14.24
N LEU A 185 -8.52 -14.15 12.97
CA LEU A 185 -7.57 -13.49 12.09
C LEU A 185 -7.18 -12.09 12.63
N GLY A 186 -8.17 -11.32 13.10
CA GLY A 186 -7.95 -10.01 13.71
C GLY A 186 -7.11 -10.07 15.00
N HIS A 187 -7.16 -11.16 15.78
CA HIS A 187 -6.29 -11.35 16.94
C HIS A 187 -4.86 -11.77 16.54
N SER A 188 -4.71 -12.56 15.49
CA SER A 188 -3.42 -13.11 15.07
C SER A 188 -2.62 -12.20 14.13
N ILE A 189 -3.28 -11.31 13.38
CA ILE A 189 -2.63 -10.49 12.35
C ILE A 189 -1.49 -9.61 12.90
N GLY A 190 -1.58 -9.12 14.15
CA GLY A 190 -0.51 -8.35 14.78
C GLY A 190 0.82 -9.11 14.85
N HIS A 191 0.76 -10.39 15.17
CA HIS A 191 1.90 -11.30 15.32
C HIS A 191 2.29 -12.02 14.03
N ALA A 192 1.48 -11.92 12.97
CA ALA A 192 1.77 -12.52 11.68
C ALA A 192 3.04 -11.93 11.05
N SER A 193 3.72 -12.73 10.21
CA SER A 193 4.85 -12.25 9.43
C SER A 193 4.44 -11.12 8.49
N ASP A 194 5.38 -10.24 8.14
CA ASP A 194 5.15 -9.19 7.15
C ASP A 194 4.71 -9.79 5.81
N ALA A 195 5.24 -10.96 5.43
CA ALA A 195 4.82 -11.68 4.24
C ALA A 195 3.32 -12.01 4.24
N ASN A 196 2.77 -12.49 5.36
CA ASN A 196 1.36 -12.84 5.48
C ASN A 196 0.46 -11.60 5.50
N LYS A 197 0.85 -10.56 6.27
CA LYS A 197 0.14 -9.27 6.29
C LYS A 197 0.06 -8.65 4.88
N ARG A 198 1.13 -8.78 4.09
CA ARG A 198 1.21 -8.28 2.71
C ARG A 198 0.27 -8.97 1.73
N LEU A 199 -0.19 -10.18 2.01
CA LEU A 199 -1.16 -10.87 1.15
C LEU A 199 -2.53 -10.17 1.22
N LEU A 200 -2.87 -9.60 2.37
CA LEU A 200 -4.14 -8.91 2.59
C LEU A 200 -4.13 -7.47 2.10
N ILE A 201 -2.99 -6.77 2.16
CA ILE A 201 -2.92 -5.36 1.78
C ILE A 201 -2.68 -5.26 0.27
N GLU A 202 -3.59 -4.65 -0.48
CA GLU A 202 -3.40 -4.36 -1.91
C GLU A 202 -2.62 -3.06 -2.07
N ARG A 203 -3.15 -1.97 -1.51
CA ARG A 203 -2.66 -0.60 -1.70
C ARG A 203 -2.88 0.23 -0.44
N LEU A 204 -1.96 1.15 -0.16
CA LEU A 204 -2.07 2.15 0.90
C LEU A 204 -1.87 3.53 0.29
N VAL A 205 -2.77 4.48 0.59
CA VAL A 205 -2.64 5.88 0.21
C VAL A 205 -2.53 6.72 1.49
N VAL A 206 -1.48 7.52 1.56
CA VAL A 206 -1.20 8.42 2.69
C VAL A 206 -1.48 9.85 2.23
N GLY A 207 -2.62 10.39 2.67
CA GLY A 207 -3.03 11.76 2.41
C GLY A 207 -2.70 12.71 3.56
N GLU A 208 -3.12 13.97 3.42
CA GLU A 208 -2.91 15.01 4.44
C GLU A 208 -3.86 14.85 5.64
N SER A 209 -5.10 14.43 5.37
CA SER A 209 -6.19 14.30 6.35
C SER A 209 -6.64 12.86 6.59
N GLU A 210 -6.18 11.90 5.79
CA GLU A 210 -6.63 10.51 5.86
C GLU A 210 -5.57 9.52 5.37
N VAL A 211 -5.69 8.28 5.83
CA VAL A 211 -4.95 7.12 5.34
C VAL A 211 -5.96 6.10 4.84
N SER A 212 -5.83 5.71 3.58
CA SER A 212 -6.75 4.79 2.93
C SER A 212 -6.06 3.46 2.63
N ILE A 213 -6.57 2.39 3.21
CA ILE A 213 -6.09 1.02 3.06
C ILE A 213 -7.04 0.27 2.14
N ARG A 214 -6.53 -0.23 1.01
CA ARG A 214 -7.25 -1.18 0.17
C ARG A 214 -6.77 -2.59 0.48
N LEU A 215 -7.72 -3.48 0.79
CA LEU A 215 -7.46 -4.89 1.00
C LEU A 215 -7.76 -5.70 -0.26
N HIS A 216 -6.96 -6.75 -0.46
CA HIS A 216 -7.21 -7.79 -1.45
C HIS A 216 -8.43 -8.59 -1.03
N ALA A 217 -9.56 -8.30 -1.68
CA ALA A 217 -10.84 -8.92 -1.36
C ALA A 217 -10.74 -10.44 -1.49
N THR A 218 -10.27 -10.95 -2.63
CA THR A 218 -10.11 -12.39 -2.90
C THR A 218 -9.23 -13.09 -1.87
N ALA A 219 -8.05 -12.55 -1.58
CA ALA A 219 -7.13 -13.12 -0.60
C ALA A 219 -7.75 -13.16 0.81
N LEU A 220 -8.49 -12.13 1.21
CA LEU A 220 -9.17 -12.10 2.49
C LEU A 220 -10.30 -13.15 2.56
N ALA A 221 -11.10 -13.29 1.51
CA ALA A 221 -12.12 -14.34 1.46
C ALA A 221 -11.54 -15.75 1.45
N GLU A 222 -10.43 -15.99 0.75
CA GLU A 222 -9.76 -17.30 0.76
C GLU A 222 -9.30 -17.67 2.18
N VAL A 223 -8.68 -16.73 2.90
CA VAL A 223 -8.24 -16.95 4.29
C VAL A 223 -9.44 -17.23 5.20
N LEU A 224 -10.52 -16.46 5.08
CA LEU A 224 -11.72 -16.66 5.89
C LEU A 224 -12.49 -17.94 5.53
N SER A 225 -12.56 -18.31 4.25
CA SER A 225 -13.23 -19.53 3.78
C SER A 225 -12.46 -20.78 4.19
N SER A 226 -11.13 -20.74 4.14
CA SER A 226 -10.27 -21.82 4.62
C SER A 226 -10.42 -22.05 6.12
N ALA A 227 -10.68 -21.00 6.90
CA ALA A 227 -10.91 -21.09 8.33
C ALA A 227 -12.35 -21.50 8.71
N ALA A 228 -13.31 -21.37 7.78
CA ALA A 228 -14.73 -21.63 8.00
C ALA A 228 -15.23 -22.97 7.38
N ASP A 229 -14.33 -23.94 7.18
CA ASP A 229 -14.59 -25.27 6.60
C ASP A 229 -15.17 -25.24 5.17
N GLY A 230 -14.58 -24.40 4.29
CA GLY A 230 -14.82 -24.50 2.84
C GLY A 230 -16.18 -23.97 2.37
N SER A 231 -16.92 -23.24 3.21
CA SER A 231 -18.06 -22.44 2.74
C SER A 231 -17.53 -21.35 1.81
N ALA A 232 -17.65 -21.56 0.50
CA ALA A 232 -17.13 -20.65 -0.51
C ALA A 232 -17.77 -19.27 -0.31
N LEU A 233 -16.98 -18.31 0.17
CA LEU A 233 -17.38 -16.92 0.23
C LEU A 233 -17.37 -16.36 -1.19
N THR A 234 -18.55 -16.25 -1.80
CA THR A 234 -18.71 -15.45 -3.01
C THR A 234 -18.68 -13.99 -2.59
N LEU A 235 -17.48 -13.44 -2.44
CA LEU A 235 -17.32 -12.00 -2.46
C LEU A 235 -17.93 -11.47 -3.74
N ARG A 236 -18.70 -10.39 -3.64
CA ARG A 236 -18.97 -9.56 -4.82
C ARG A 236 -17.59 -9.09 -5.32
N SER A 237 -17.07 -9.79 -6.32
CA SER A 237 -15.73 -9.62 -6.90
C SER A 237 -15.48 -8.21 -7.48
N GLU A 238 -16.46 -7.32 -7.41
CA GLU A 238 -16.40 -6.02 -8.07
C GLU A 238 -16.03 -4.87 -7.11
N ASN A 239 -16.20 -5.01 -5.80
CA ASN A 239 -15.98 -3.90 -4.88
C ASN A 239 -14.68 -4.05 -4.07
N PRO A 240 -13.72 -3.11 -4.21
CA PRO A 240 -12.55 -3.08 -3.34
C PRO A 240 -12.96 -2.90 -1.88
N ILE A 241 -12.24 -3.56 -0.98
CA ILE A 241 -12.42 -3.40 0.45
C ILE A 241 -11.52 -2.26 0.90
N ASP A 242 -12.09 -1.06 0.94
CA ASP A 242 -11.39 0.15 1.36
C ASP A 242 -11.72 0.46 2.83
N ILE A 243 -10.67 0.71 3.63
CA ILE A 243 -10.75 1.23 4.99
C ILE A 243 -10.14 2.62 4.99
N VAL A 244 -10.91 3.63 5.41
CA VAL A 244 -10.47 5.03 5.47
C VAL A 244 -10.30 5.40 6.92
N ILE A 245 -9.09 5.83 7.27
CA ILE A 245 -8.74 6.28 8.62
C ILE A 245 -8.56 7.79 8.57
N PRO A 246 -9.35 8.59 9.30
CA PRO A 246 -9.07 10.01 9.42
C PRO A 246 -7.75 10.20 10.17
N ALA A 247 -6.80 10.86 9.53
CA ALA A 247 -5.49 11.16 10.07
C ALA A 247 -5.43 12.64 10.49
N ARG A 248 -5.59 12.91 11.79
CA ARG A 248 -5.38 14.28 12.31
C ARG A 248 -3.88 14.61 12.36
N ALA A 249 -3.42 15.35 11.35
CA ALA A 249 -2.10 15.96 11.20
C ALA A 249 -0.94 15.03 10.81
N MET A 250 -0.80 14.79 9.50
CA MET A 250 0.45 14.33 8.89
C MET A 250 1.31 15.53 8.44
N ARG A 251 2.32 15.90 9.24
CA ARG A 251 3.20 17.06 8.92
C ARG A 251 4.07 16.83 7.67
N ARG A 252 4.05 17.79 6.74
CA ARG A 252 5.09 18.00 5.72
C ARG A 252 6.24 18.84 6.31
N GLY A 253 7.45 18.27 6.45
CA GLY A 253 8.64 19.03 6.90
C GLY A 253 9.47 18.41 8.04
N LYS A 254 10.25 19.23 8.76
CA LYS A 254 11.44 18.81 9.53
C LYS A 254 11.20 18.00 10.82
N GLN A 255 9.96 17.79 11.31
CA GLN A 255 9.67 16.86 12.43
C GLN A 255 8.23 16.32 12.32
N VAL A 256 8.08 14.98 12.39
CA VAL A 256 6.77 14.28 12.36
C VAL A 256 6.62 13.47 13.66
N ARG A 257 5.49 13.67 14.34
CA ARG A 257 4.85 12.68 15.21
C ARG A 257 3.53 12.35 14.54
N LEU A 258 3.23 11.07 14.33
CA LEU A 258 1.90 10.63 13.92
C LEU A 258 0.99 10.84 15.14
N VAL A 259 0.05 11.78 15.06
CA VAL A 259 -0.98 11.97 16.10
C VAL A 259 -2.25 11.34 15.55
N ILE A 260 -2.51 10.09 15.95
CA ILE A 260 -3.77 9.45 15.60
C ILE A 260 -4.80 10.05 16.55
N GLY A 261 -5.71 10.87 16.01
CA GLY A 261 -7.01 10.95 16.64
C GLY A 261 -7.65 9.60 16.38
N THR A 262 -7.82 8.79 17.42
CA THR A 262 -8.78 7.70 17.36
C THR A 262 -10.08 8.36 16.94
N ALA A 263 -10.49 8.15 15.69
CA ALA A 263 -11.89 8.19 15.40
C ALA A 263 -12.47 7.03 16.20
N GLU A 264 -12.84 7.31 17.46
CA GLU A 264 -14.15 6.87 17.93
C GLU A 264 -15.05 7.07 16.73
N GLY A 265 -15.47 5.96 16.12
CA GLY A 265 -16.09 6.00 14.81
C GLY A 265 -17.21 7.04 14.81
N ASP A 266 -17.61 7.46 13.62
CA ASP A 266 -19.03 7.78 13.42
C ASP A 266 -19.85 6.50 13.68
N HIS A 267 -19.84 6.00 14.92
CA HIS A 267 -21.00 5.40 15.51
C HIS A 267 -21.94 6.58 15.65
N VAL A 268 -22.77 6.80 14.62
CA VAL A 268 -24.09 7.33 14.88
C VAL A 268 -24.60 6.48 16.05
N PRO A 269 -24.79 7.05 17.25
CA PRO A 269 -25.25 6.26 18.38
C PRO A 269 -26.50 5.52 17.90
N PRO A 270 -26.52 4.18 18.00
CA PRO A 270 -27.61 3.39 17.44
C PRO A 270 -28.93 3.96 17.92
N ASP A 271 -29.85 4.24 16.99
CA ASP A 271 -31.11 4.91 17.30
C ASP A 271 -31.77 4.18 18.48
N PRO A 272 -32.00 4.86 19.61
CA PRO A 272 -32.56 4.23 20.81
C PRO A 272 -33.91 3.56 20.54
N SER A 273 -34.66 4.04 19.56
CA SER A 273 -35.92 3.46 19.10
C SER A 273 -35.70 2.12 18.39
N LEU A 274 -34.67 2.03 17.55
CA LEU A 274 -34.29 0.76 16.90
C LEU A 274 -33.76 -0.26 17.91
N LEU A 275 -32.97 0.19 18.90
CA LEU A 275 -32.51 -0.68 19.98
C LEU A 275 -33.67 -1.21 20.83
N ALA A 276 -34.63 -0.36 21.16
CA ALA A 276 -35.84 -0.75 21.89
C ALA A 276 -36.65 -1.79 21.09
N LEU A 277 -36.86 -1.55 19.79
CA LEU A 277 -37.59 -2.47 18.92
C LEU A 277 -36.91 -3.83 18.79
N VAL A 278 -35.58 -3.86 18.63
CA VAL A 278 -34.82 -5.11 18.57
C VAL A 278 -34.88 -5.85 19.91
N SER A 279 -34.72 -5.14 21.03
CA SER A 279 -34.84 -5.73 22.37
C SER A 279 -36.23 -6.33 22.61
N ASP A 280 -37.29 -5.63 22.20
CA ASP A 280 -38.67 -6.11 22.31
C ASP A 280 -38.92 -7.34 21.44
N ALA A 281 -38.41 -7.36 20.21
CA ALA A 281 -38.50 -8.51 19.32
C ALA A 281 -37.84 -9.77 19.92
N TYR A 282 -36.65 -9.63 20.51
CA TYR A 282 -35.97 -10.75 21.18
C TYR A 282 -36.72 -11.22 22.43
N ARG A 283 -37.31 -10.29 23.21
CA ARG A 283 -38.14 -10.63 24.36
C ARG A 283 -39.37 -11.45 23.95
N TRP A 284 -40.10 -11.01 22.92
CA TRP A 284 -41.29 -11.73 22.44
C TRP A 284 -40.93 -13.08 21.82
N PHE A 285 -39.79 -13.16 21.11
CA PHE A 285 -39.29 -14.42 20.58
C PHE A 285 -39.01 -15.43 21.70
N ASP A 286 -38.40 -14.98 22.80
CA ASP A 286 -38.13 -15.83 23.96
C ASP A 286 -39.43 -16.25 24.69
N ASP A 287 -40.39 -15.35 24.84
CA ASP A 287 -41.69 -15.64 25.46
C ASP A 287 -42.48 -16.69 24.66
N LEU A 288 -42.52 -16.56 23.34
CA LEU A 288 -43.14 -17.52 22.42
C LEU A 288 -42.42 -18.88 22.46
N ARG A 289 -41.09 -18.87 22.51
CA ARG A 289 -40.27 -20.08 22.52
C ARG A 289 -40.36 -20.84 23.85
N ARG A 290 -40.63 -20.16 24.97
CA ARG A 290 -40.83 -20.77 26.30
C ARG A 290 -42.27 -21.22 26.56
N GLY A 291 -43.16 -21.11 25.57
CA GLY A 291 -44.55 -21.54 25.67
C GLY A 291 -45.45 -20.62 26.49
N GLY A 292 -45.00 -19.40 26.79
CA GLY A 292 -45.84 -18.37 27.40
C GLY A 292 -46.81 -17.78 26.38
N ALA A 293 -48.02 -17.45 26.82
CA ALA A 293 -48.93 -16.62 26.04
C ALA A 293 -48.30 -15.23 25.88
N GLY A 294 -47.52 -15.03 24.82
CA GLY A 294 -46.95 -13.73 24.47
C GLY A 294 -48.06 -12.68 24.30
N PRO A 295 -47.71 -11.38 24.38
CA PRO A 295 -48.67 -10.30 24.17
C PRO A 295 -49.41 -10.48 22.83
N SER A 296 -50.73 -10.29 22.85
CA SER A 296 -51.57 -10.37 21.64
C SER A 296 -51.10 -9.37 20.57
N LEU A 297 -51.32 -9.68 19.28
CA LEU A 297 -50.99 -8.79 18.15
C LEU A 297 -51.55 -7.36 18.33
N ARG A 298 -52.68 -7.22 19.03
CA ARG A 298 -53.32 -5.94 19.33
C ARG A 298 -52.56 -5.11 20.37
N SER A 299 -52.07 -5.74 21.44
CA SER A 299 -51.22 -5.08 22.45
C SER A 299 -49.85 -4.66 21.89
N LEU A 300 -49.36 -5.37 20.87
CA LEU A 300 -48.11 -5.05 20.18
C LEU A 300 -48.23 -3.79 19.31
N SER A 301 -49.34 -3.63 18.57
CA SER A 301 -49.56 -2.43 17.75
C SER A 301 -49.77 -1.16 18.58
N GLU A 302 -50.41 -1.27 19.74
CA GLU A 302 -50.61 -0.14 20.66
C GLU A 302 -49.30 0.32 21.32
N SER A 303 -48.39 -0.62 21.59
CA SER A 303 -47.08 -0.32 22.18
C SER A 303 -46.14 0.35 21.17
N ALA A 304 -46.13 -0.11 19.92
CA ALA A 304 -45.35 0.50 18.84
C ALA A 304 -45.81 1.93 18.51
N SER A 305 -47.10 2.23 18.63
CA SER A 305 -47.67 3.57 18.37
C SER A 305 -47.24 4.62 19.41
N ARG A 306 -46.84 4.20 20.63
CA ARG A 306 -46.34 5.11 21.68
C ARG A 306 -44.87 5.49 21.52
N LEU A 307 -44.09 4.76 20.71
CA LEU A 307 -42.68 5.05 20.45
C LEU A 307 -42.47 6.07 19.30
N HIS A 308 -43.53 6.53 18.64
CA HIS A 308 -43.49 7.50 17.52
C HIS A 308 -44.05 8.89 17.90
N MET A 309 -44.26 9.17 19.19
CA MET A 309 -44.48 10.51 19.76
C MET A 309 -43.24 10.95 20.55
#